data_AF-A0A3D0XB07-F1
#
_entry.id   AF-A0A3D0XB07-F1
#
_cell.length_a   1.000
_cell.length_b   1.000
_cell.length_c   1.000
_cell.angle_alpha   90.00
_cell.angle_beta   90.00
_cell.angle_gamma   90.00
#
_symmetry.space_group_name_H-M   'P 1'
#
loop_
_entity.id
_entity.type
_entity.pdbx_description
1 polymer ?
#
loop_
_entity_poly.entity_id
_entity_poly.type
_entity_poly.pdbx_seq_one_letter_code
_entity_poly.pdbx_strand_id
1 'polypeptide(L)' 'VNLENTNTIEFRIFKGTLNINTFLAAIQFVVTISSFAKKIKLADIPFTSWRDIFMPSTYPELNNYLKIKELI' A
#
# COMPACT_ATOMS: atom_id res chain seq x y z
N VAL A 1 0.22 -16.73 -8.14
CA VAL A 1 0.33 -17.73 -7.05
C VAL A 1 1.80 -18.00 -6.85
N ASN A 2 2.39 -17.28 -5.90
CA ASN A 2 3.80 -17.29 -5.53
C ASN A 2 4.08 -18.47 -4.58
N LEU A 3 4.34 -19.66 -5.13
CA LEU A 3 4.43 -20.88 -4.31
C LEU A 3 5.84 -21.19 -3.80
N GLU A 4 6.89 -20.63 -4.39
CA GLU A 4 8.28 -21.07 -4.11
C GLU A 4 9.32 -19.94 -4.08
N ASN A 5 8.92 -18.67 -4.14
CA ASN A 5 9.86 -17.56 -4.18
C ASN A 5 10.06 -16.94 -2.78
N THR A 6 11.16 -17.32 -2.10
CA THR A 6 11.47 -16.86 -0.73
C THR A 6 11.81 -15.38 -0.64
N ASN A 7 12.15 -14.75 -1.77
CA ASN A 7 12.66 -13.38 -1.82
C ASN A 7 11.60 -12.35 -2.23
N THR A 8 10.34 -12.77 -2.43
CA THR A 8 9.26 -11.90 -2.88
C THR A 8 8.00 -12.09 -2.03
N ILE A 9 7.18 -11.03 -1.96
CA ILE A 9 5.91 -11.03 -1.24
C ILE A 9 4.78 -10.87 -2.26
N GLU A 10 3.77 -11.73 -2.19
CA GLU A 10 2.58 -11.65 -3.06
C GLU A 10 1.45 -10.86 -2.38
N PHE A 11 1.09 -9.71 -2.96
CA PHE A 11 -0.06 -8.93 -2.51
C PHE A 11 -1.32 -9.36 -3.27
N ARG A 12 -2.31 -9.91 -2.57
CA ARG A 12 -3.61 -10.34 -3.13
C ARG A 12 -4.72 -9.33 -2.84
N ILE A 13 -4.58 -8.13 -3.38
CA ILE A 13 -5.53 -7.02 -3.14
C ILE A 13 -6.38 -6.68 -4.38
N PHE A 14 -6.15 -7.35 -5.51
CA PHE A 14 -6.86 -7.10 -6.77
C PHE A 14 -8.05 -8.06 -6.92
N LYS A 15 -9.26 -7.52 -7.11
CA LYS A 15 -10.49 -8.28 -7.39
C LYS A 15 -11.11 -7.98 -8.77
N GLY A 16 -10.28 -7.66 -9.77
CA GLY A 16 -10.72 -7.43 -11.15
C GLY A 16 -11.33 -6.04 -11.37
N THR A 17 -10.56 -4.97 -11.12
CA THR A 17 -11.04 -3.61 -11.32
C THR A 17 -10.94 -3.21 -12.80
N LEU A 18 -12.06 -2.88 -13.45
CA LEU A 18 -12.07 -2.26 -14.79
C LEU A 18 -11.70 -0.76 -14.75
N ASN A 19 -11.64 -0.17 -13.55
CA ASN A 19 -11.30 1.23 -13.36
C ASN A 19 -9.78 1.42 -13.23
N ILE A 20 -9.18 2.16 -14.17
CA ILE A 20 -7.75 2.45 -14.20
C ILE A 20 -7.25 3.18 -12.94
N ASN A 21 -8.04 4.09 -12.37
CA ASN A 21 -7.63 4.84 -11.17
C ASN A 21 -7.55 3.92 -9.96
N THR A 22 -8.47 2.95 -9.83
CA THR A 22 -8.41 1.95 -8.75
C THR A 22 -7.24 1.00 -8.93
N PHE A 23 -6.92 0.62 -10.17
CA PHE A 23 -5.76 -0.20 -10.46
C PHE A 23 -4.44 0.51 -10.12
N LEU A 24 -4.31 1.79 -10.52
CA LEU A 24 -3.15 2.62 -10.18
C LEU A 24 -3.03 2.84 -8.67
N ALA A 25 -4.13 3.14 -7.98
CA ALA A 25 -4.16 3.28 -6.53
C ALA A 25 -3.66 2.00 -5.82
N ALA A 26 -4.01 0.82 -6.31
CA ALA A 26 -3.55 -0.44 -5.74
C ALA A 26 -2.04 -0.68 -5.97
N ILE A 27 -1.49 -0.32 -7.15
CA ILE A 27 -0.04 -0.36 -7.38
C ILE A 27 0.67 0.60 -6.43
N GLN A 28 0.19 1.84 -6.34
CA GLN A 28 0.75 2.87 -5.48
C GLN A 28 0.68 2.46 -4.00
N PHE A 29 -0.41 1.81 -3.58
CA PHE A 29 -0.55 1.24 -2.24
C PHE A 29 0.59 0.26 -1.93
N VAL A 30 0.83 -0.70 -2.83
CA VAL A 30 1.89 -1.72 -2.67
C VAL A 30 3.27 -1.07 -2.62
N VAL A 31 3.53 -0.07 -3.46
CA VAL A 31 4.81 0.67 -3.47
C VAL A 31 5.01 1.43 -2.16
N THR A 32 3.99 2.13 -1.68
CA THR A 32 4.06 2.93 -0.44
C THR A 32 4.31 2.04 0.77
N ILE A 33 3.51 0.98 0.97
CA ILE A 33 3.69 0.09 2.13
C ILE A 33 5.03 -0.66 2.09
N SER A 34 5.48 -1.09 0.91
CA SER A 34 6.78 -1.76 0.76
C SER A 34 7.95 -0.81 1.04
N SER A 35 7.83 0.45 0.61
CA SER A 35 8.86 1.47 0.85
C SER A 35 8.92 1.88 2.32
N PHE A 36 7.76 1.96 2.98
CA PHE A 36 7.67 2.21 4.41
C PHE A 36 8.29 1.05 5.22
N ALA A 37 7.90 -0.18 4.92
CA ALA A 37 8.40 -1.39 5.58
C ALA A 37 9.93 -1.52 5.51
N LYS A 38 10.56 -1.07 4.41
CA LYS A 38 12.02 -1.06 4.25
C LYS A 38 12.74 -0.02 5.12
N LYS A 39 12.04 1.02 5.59
CA LYS A 39 12.63 2.16 6.30
C LYS A 39 12.41 2.09 7.81
N ILE A 40 11.28 1.53 8.25
CA ILE A 40 10.92 1.46 9.66
C ILE A 40 11.79 0.45 10.43
N LYS A 41 12.10 0.75 11.70
CA LYS A 41 12.71 -0.22 12.60
C LYS A 41 11.64 -1.10 13.22
N LEU A 42 11.98 -2.36 13.49
CA LEU A 42 11.06 -3.32 14.09
C LEU A 42 10.44 -2.83 15.41
N ALA A 43 11.21 -2.10 16.22
CA ALA A 43 10.77 -1.52 17.50
C ALA A 43 9.70 -0.42 17.35
N ASP A 44 9.63 0.23 16.19
CA ASP A 44 8.72 1.36 15.94
C ASP A 44 7.37 0.90 15.36
N ILE A 45 7.26 -0.37 14.92
CA ILE A 45 6.04 -0.93 14.32
C ILE A 45 4.82 -0.80 15.23
N PRO A 46 4.88 -1.10 16.55
CA PRO A 46 3.72 -0.98 17.43
C PRO A 46 3.19 0.45 17.58
N PHE A 47 4.02 1.46 17.28
CA PHE A 47 3.69 2.88 17.40
C PHE A 47 3.31 3.51 16.06
N THR A 48 3.31 2.71 14.99
CA THR A 48 3.00 3.19 13.64
C THR A 48 1.51 3.15 13.39
N SER A 49 0.95 4.29 12.98
CA SER A 49 -0.44 4.40 12.54
C SER A 49 -0.56 4.27 11.01
N TRP A 50 -1.79 4.08 10.55
CA TRP A 50 -2.11 4.10 9.12
C TRP A 50 -1.70 5.41 8.44
N ARG A 51 -1.85 6.54 9.16
CA ARG A 51 -1.51 7.86 8.64
C ARG A 51 0.00 8.02 8.44
N ASP A 52 0.82 7.46 9.32
CA ASP A 52 2.28 7.51 9.18
C ASP A 52 2.78 6.80 7.92
N ILE A 53 2.04 5.76 7.48
CA ILE A 53 2.36 4.99 6.28
C ILE A 53 1.91 5.74 5.02
N PHE A 54 0.68 6.27 5.01
CA PHE A 54 0.02 6.70 3.78
C PHE A 54 -0.15 8.21 3.59
N MET A 55 -0.19 9.03 4.65
CA MET A 55 -0.28 10.49 4.49
C MET A 55 0.93 11.13 3.77
N PRO A 56 2.17 10.63 3.95
CA PRO A 56 3.32 11.16 3.21
C PRO A 56 3.29 10.83 1.69
N SER A 57 2.34 10.02 1.24
CA SER A 57 2.22 9.63 -0.17
C SER A 57 1.94 10.84 -1.06
N THR A 58 2.75 11.01 -2.11
CA THR A 58 2.52 12.01 -3.16
C THR A 58 1.66 11.47 -4.31
N TYR A 59 1.21 10.21 -4.23
CA TYR A 59 0.45 9.56 -5.29
C TYR A 59 -1.03 9.98 -5.29
N PRO A 60 -1.54 10.58 -6.39
CA PRO A 60 -2.87 11.17 -6.40
C PRO A 60 -4.00 10.11 -6.40
N GLU A 61 -3.86 9.01 -7.15
CA GLU A 61 -4.88 7.97 -7.22
C GLU A 61 -5.03 7.24 -5.89
N LEU A 62 -3.93 6.93 -5.22
CA LEU A 62 -3.91 6.36 -3.88
C LEU A 62 -4.58 7.30 -2.87
N ASN A 63 -4.19 8.57 -2.84
CA ASN A 63 -4.74 9.54 -1.90
C ASN A 63 -6.25 9.73 -2.11
N ASN A 64 -6.69 9.80 -3.37
CA ASN A 64 -8.11 9.87 -3.70
C ASN A 64 -8.85 8.59 -3.29
N TYR A 65 -8.26 7.42 -3.56
CA TYR A 65 -8.83 6.14 -3.18
C TYR A 65 -9.01 6.02 -1.66
N LEU A 66 -8.00 6.37 -0.88
CA LEU A 66 -8.05 6.33 0.58
C LEU A 66 -9.11 7.29 1.16
N LYS A 67 -9.25 8.50 0.58
CA LYS A 67 -10.31 9.45 0.96
C LYS A 67 -11.71 8.90 0.67
N ILE A 68 -11.94 8.36 -0.53
CA ILE A 68 -13.24 7.76 -0.92
C ILE A 68 -13.60 6.59 -0.01
N LYS A 69 -12.61 5.89 0.54
CA LYS A 69 -12.79 4.77 1.48
C LYS A 69 -12.75 5.18 2.95
N GLU A 70 -12.67 6.48 3.26
CA GLU A 70 -12.62 7.02 4.64
C GLU A 70 -11.46 6.45 5.48
N LEU A 71 -10.34 6.13 4.81
CA LEU A 71 -9.14 5.55 5.44
C LEU A 71 -8.11 6.61 5.86
N ILE A 72 -8.25 7.86 5.39
CA ILE A 72 -7.42 9.00 5.80
C ILE A 72 -8.26 10.25 6.06
#